data_AF-A0A0C3NIF5-F1
#
_entry.id   AF-A0A0C3NIF5-F1
#
_cell.length_a   1.000
_cell.length_b   1.000
_cell.length_c   1.000
_cell.angle_alpha   90.00
_cell.angle_beta   90.00
_cell.angle_gamma   90.00
#
_symmetry.space_group_name_H-M   'P 1'
#
loop_
_entity.id
_entity.type
_entity.pdbx_description
1 polymer ?
#
loop_
_entity_poly.entity_id
_entity_poly.type
_entity_poly.pdbx_seq_one_letter_code
_entity_poly.pdbx_strand_id
1 'polypeptide(L)'
;LQHWDIVAKNPQGVTCGDVFEAIHRSLDTPLTGAELALCVPDRRRDRIQAAFAQRCKDAPGLDEYVRKQGLMRIDLLQGRRVFAGL
;
A
#
# COMPACT_ATOMS: atom_id res chain seq x y z
N LEU A 1 -6.21 11.24 -1.92
CA LEU A 1 -5.92 9.79 -1.99
C LEU A 1 -7.26 9.09 -1.88
N GLN A 2 -7.45 7.94 -2.51
CA GLN A 2 -8.65 7.14 -2.28
C GLN A 2 -8.75 6.81 -0.78
N HIS A 3 -9.96 6.86 -0.23
CA HIS A 3 -10.21 6.51 1.16
C HIS A 3 -10.42 5.00 1.25
N TRP A 4 -9.57 4.33 2.01
CA TRP A 4 -9.77 2.93 2.39
C TRP A 4 -10.02 2.91 3.90
N ASP A 5 -11.13 2.31 4.29
CA ASP A 5 -11.44 2.11 5.70
C ASP A 5 -10.47 1.09 6.28
N ILE A 6 -9.66 1.54 7.25
CA ILE A 6 -8.74 0.69 8.00
C ILE A 6 -9.34 0.50 9.37
N VAL A 7 -9.79 -0.72 9.68
CA VAL A 7 -10.49 -1.02 10.92
C VAL A 7 -9.72 -2.07 11.71
N ALA A 8 -9.20 -1.69 12.86
CA ALA A 8 -8.64 -2.63 13.85
C ALA A 8 -9.73 -3.05 14.85
N LYS A 9 -9.84 -4.34 15.13
CA LYS A 9 -10.79 -4.88 16.11
C LYS A 9 -10.11 -5.93 16.95
N ASN A 10 -10.23 -5.79 18.27
CA ASN A 10 -9.73 -6.75 19.23
C ASN A 10 -10.72 -6.82 20.42
N PRO A 11 -11.43 -7.95 20.62
CA PRO A 11 -12.40 -8.10 21.72
C PRO A 11 -11.79 -7.94 23.12
N GLN A 12 -10.48 -8.13 23.27
CA GLN A 12 -9.76 -8.00 24.53
C GLN A 12 -9.19 -6.59 24.75
N GLY A 13 -9.43 -5.66 23.82
CA GLY A 13 -8.90 -4.31 23.82
C GLY A 13 -7.93 -4.10 22.66
N VAL A 14 -8.14 -3.03 21.88
CA VAL A 14 -7.29 -2.70 20.73
C VAL A 14 -5.93 -2.21 21.20
N THR A 15 -4.89 -2.83 20.68
CA THR A 15 -3.48 -2.47 20.92
C THR A 15 -2.92 -1.67 19.76
N CYS A 16 -1.79 -0.99 19.95
CA CYS A 16 -1.07 -0.37 18.84
C CYS A 16 -0.64 -1.40 17.78
N GLY A 17 -0.36 -2.65 18.19
CA GLY A 17 -0.04 -3.75 17.28
C GLY A 17 -1.19 -4.03 16.30
N ASP A 18 -2.42 -4.11 16.82
CA ASP A 18 -3.62 -4.33 16.00
C ASP A 18 -3.82 -3.21 14.96
N VAL A 19 -3.53 -1.97 15.36
CA VAL A 19 -3.62 -0.80 14.46
C VAL A 19 -2.56 -0.88 13.36
N PHE A 20 -1.30 -1.13 13.70
CA PHE A 20 -0.23 -1.26 12.72
C PHE A 20 -0.46 -2.44 11.77
N GLU A 21 -0.99 -3.54 12.27
CA GLU A 21 -1.34 -4.69 11.46
C GLU A 21 -2.49 -4.38 10.50
N ALA A 22 -3.55 -3.71 10.96
CA ALA A 22 -4.65 -3.31 10.08
C ALA A 22 -4.18 -2.37 8.96
N ILE A 23 -3.31 -1.41 9.29
CA ILE A 23 -2.70 -0.52 8.30
C ILE A 23 -1.86 -1.31 7.31
N HIS A 24 -0.99 -2.20 7.79
CA HIS A 24 -0.14 -3.03 6.95
C HIS A 24 -0.98 -3.86 5.98
N ARG A 25 -1.96 -4.63 6.48
CA ARG A 25 -2.83 -5.49 5.66
C ARG A 25 -3.61 -4.68 4.60
N SER A 26 -4.09 -3.49 4.96
CA SER A 26 -4.81 -2.64 4.02
C SER A 26 -3.91 -2.11 2.89
N LEU A 27 -2.67 -1.73 3.21
CA LEU A 27 -1.70 -1.21 2.22
C LEU A 27 -1.03 -2.32 1.41
N ASP A 28 -0.90 -3.51 1.98
CA ASP A 28 -0.41 -4.75 1.36
C ASP A 28 -1.54 -5.46 0.57
N THR A 29 -2.32 -4.68 -0.18
CA THR A 29 -3.37 -5.17 -1.08
C THR A 29 -3.08 -4.73 -2.53
N PRO A 30 -3.12 -5.64 -3.52
CA PRO A 30 -3.03 -5.29 -4.94
C PRO A 30 -4.14 -4.34 -5.38
N LEU A 31 -3.84 -3.41 -6.28
CA LEU A 31 -4.86 -2.55 -6.86
C LEU A 31 -5.72 -3.33 -7.85
N THR A 32 -7.03 -3.15 -7.75
CA THR A 32 -7.98 -3.63 -8.75
C THR A 32 -7.85 -2.84 -10.06
N GLY A 33 -8.34 -3.39 -11.17
CA GLY A 33 -8.35 -2.68 -12.46
C GLY A 33 -9.06 -1.31 -12.41
N ALA A 34 -10.14 -1.21 -11.63
CA ALA A 34 -10.86 0.04 -11.41
C ALA A 34 -10.04 1.04 -10.58
N GLU A 35 -9.39 0.59 -9.51
CA GLU A 35 -8.50 1.44 -8.70
C GLU A 35 -7.29 1.90 -9.51
N LEU A 36 -6.73 1.08 -10.40
CA LEU A 36 -5.64 1.47 -11.30
C LEU A 36 -6.06 2.62 -12.22
N ALA A 37 -7.23 2.50 -12.86
CA ALA A 37 -7.76 3.55 -13.73
C ALA A 37 -8.03 4.87 -12.99
N LEU A 38 -8.51 4.78 -11.74
CA LEU A 38 -8.86 5.95 -10.93
C LEU A 38 -7.64 6.60 -10.26
N CYS A 39 -6.73 5.81 -9.71
CA CYS A 39 -5.65 6.26 -8.82
C CYS A 39 -4.31 6.47 -9.51
N VAL A 40 -4.13 6.01 -10.76
CA VAL A 40 -2.90 6.15 -11.54
C VAL A 40 -3.12 7.11 -12.74
N PRO A 41 -3.44 8.40 -12.50
CA PRO A 41 -3.47 9.38 -13.58
C PRO A 41 -2.06 9.61 -14.12
N ASP A 42 -1.97 9.97 -15.41
CA ASP A 42 -0.70 10.03 -16.15
C ASP A 42 0.40 10.84 -15.43
N ARG A 43 0.03 11.97 -14.81
CA ARG A 43 0.98 12.85 -14.09
C ARG A 43 1.68 12.21 -12.89
N ARG A 44 1.11 11.14 -12.31
CA ARG A 44 1.66 10.46 -11.13
C ARG A 44 2.24 9.08 -11.46
N ARG A 45 2.05 8.60 -12.70
CA ARG A 45 2.41 7.24 -13.13
C ARG A 45 3.88 6.93 -12.88
N ASP A 46 4.79 7.81 -13.30
CA ASP A 46 6.24 7.58 -13.17
C ASP A 46 6.67 7.44 -11.70
N ARG A 47 6.09 8.25 -10.81
CA ARG A 47 6.39 8.18 -9.37
C ARG A 47 5.85 6.91 -8.73
N ILE A 48 4.68 6.45 -9.16
CA ILE A 48 4.08 5.19 -8.68
C ILE A 48 4.92 4.00 -9.16
N GLN A 49 5.35 4.02 -10.43
CA GLN A 49 6.23 3.00 -10.99
C GLN A 49 7.60 2.98 -10.30
N ALA A 50 8.16 4.14 -9.97
CA ALA A 50 9.40 4.22 -9.20
C ALA A 50 9.24 3.61 -7.79
N ALA A 51 8.12 3.89 -7.11
CA ALA A 51 7.83 3.31 -5.80
C ALA A 51 7.66 1.79 -5.86
N PHE A 52 6.94 1.28 -6.87
CA PHE A 52 6.81 -0.15 -7.14
C PHE A 52 8.16 -0.82 -7.40
N ALA A 53 8.99 -0.21 -8.25
CA ALA A 53 10.31 -0.72 -8.55
C ALA A 53 11.21 -0.74 -7.30
N GLN A 54 11.10 0.27 -6.43
CA GLN A 54 11.81 0.30 -5.16
C GLN A 54 11.32 -0.82 -4.23
N ARG A 55 10.01 -1.01 -4.08
CA ARG A 55 9.43 -2.10 -3.28
C ARG A 55 9.90 -3.48 -3.74
N CYS A 56 10.01 -3.70 -5.05
CA CYS A 56 10.55 -4.95 -5.58
C CYS A 56 12.00 -5.18 -5.09
N LYS A 57 12.85 -4.15 -5.18
CA LYS A 57 14.26 -4.23 -4.74
C LYS A 57 14.41 -4.39 -3.23
N ASP A 58 13.47 -3.85 -2.45
CA ASP A 58 13.47 -3.93 -1.00
C ASP A 58 13.11 -5.34 -0.48
N ALA A 59 12.81 -6.29 -1.38
CA ALA A 59 12.55 -7.69 -1.07
C ALA A 59 13.65 -8.61 -1.64
N PRO A 60 14.86 -8.66 -1.03
CA PRO A 60 15.97 -9.46 -1.53
C PRO A 60 15.60 -10.94 -1.74
N GLY A 61 15.88 -11.45 -2.94
CA GLY A 61 15.58 -12.83 -3.31
C GLY A 61 14.10 -13.12 -3.64
N LEU A 62 13.21 -12.13 -3.51
CA LEU A 62 11.79 -12.23 -3.81
C LEU A 62 11.32 -11.26 -4.91
N ASP A 63 12.24 -10.55 -5.57
CA ASP A 63 11.96 -9.59 -6.64
C ASP A 63 10.91 -10.07 -7.65
N GLU A 64 11.08 -11.29 -8.19
CA GLU A 64 10.16 -11.82 -9.20
C GLU A 64 8.76 -12.07 -8.63
N TYR A 65 8.69 -12.56 -7.39
CA TYR A 65 7.43 -12.79 -6.69
C TYR A 65 6.70 -11.47 -6.43
N VAL A 66 7.41 -10.46 -5.94
CA VAL A 66 6.85 -9.12 -5.68
C VAL A 66 6.40 -8.44 -6.98
N ARG A 67 7.16 -8.62 -8.07
CA ARG A 67 6.73 -8.11 -9.39
C ARG A 67 5.44 -8.75 -9.88
N LYS A 68 5.24 -10.06 -9.65
CA LYS A 68 4.02 -10.78 -10.05
C LYS A 68 2.77 -10.29 -9.30
N GLN A 69 2.92 -9.72 -8.11
CA GLN A 69 1.80 -9.11 -7.38
C GLN A 69 1.30 -7.81 -8.03
N GLY A 70 2.11 -7.16 -8.87
CA GLY A 70 1.78 -5.90 -9.54
C GLY A 70 1.76 -4.71 -8.58
N LEU A 71 1.07 -3.63 -9.00
CA LEU A 71 0.93 -2.42 -8.20
C LEU A 71 0.03 -2.65 -6.99
N MET A 72 0.49 -2.22 -5.82
CA MET A 72 -0.23 -2.32 -4.56
C MET A 72 -0.60 -0.93 -4.03
N ARG A 73 -1.53 -0.87 -3.08
CA ARG A 73 -1.96 0.41 -2.47
C ARG A 73 -0.80 1.19 -1.85
N ILE A 74 0.18 0.49 -1.26
CA ILE A 74 1.40 1.11 -0.74
C ILE A 74 2.17 1.92 -1.81
N ASP A 75 2.18 1.48 -3.08
CA ASP A 75 2.89 2.15 -4.17
C ASP A 75 2.27 3.53 -4.50
N LEU A 76 0.98 3.71 -4.19
CA LEU A 76 0.27 4.99 -4.35
C LEU A 76 0.72 6.06 -3.36
N LEU A 77 1.36 5.67 -2.26
CA LEU A 77 1.95 6.59 -1.28
C LEU A 77 3.25 7.20 -1.80
N GLN A 78 3.90 6.60 -2.81
CA GLN A 78 5.11 7.14 -3.45
C GLN A 78 6.23 7.44 -2.46
N GLY A 79 6.40 6.60 -1.44
CA GLY A 79 7.40 6.77 -0.38
C GLY A 79 7.11 7.92 0.61
N ARG A 80 5.93 8.56 0.52
CA ARG A 80 5.54 9.62 1.46
C ARG A 80 5.09 9.02 2.79
N ARG A 81 5.47 9.70 3.87
CA ARG A 81 4.97 9.42 5.22
C ARG A 81 3.81 10.38 5.49
N VAL A 82 2.64 9.82 5.77
CA VAL A 82 1.42 10.60 6.02
C VAL A 82 0.95 10.31 7.44
N PHE A 83 0.74 11.36 8.23
CA PHE A 83 0.08 11.28 9.52
C PHE A 83 -1.37 11.73 9.33
N ALA A 84 -2.32 10.87 9.68
CA ALA A 84 -3.75 11.13 9.51
C ALA A 84 -4.51 11.16 10.85
N GLY A 85 -3.79 11.31 11.97
CA GLY A 85 -4.35 11.19 13.32
C GLY A 85 -4.27 9.75 13.86
N LEU A 86 -4.55 9.63 15.16
CA LEU A 86 -4.83 8.38 15.89
C LEU A 86 -6.12 8.57 16.66
#